data_AF-A0A7C1N940-F1
#
_entry.id   AF-A0A7C1N940-F1
#
_cell.length_a   1.000
_cell.length_b   1.000
_cell.length_c   1.000
_cell.angle_alpha   90.00
_cell.angle_beta   90.00
_cell.angle_gamma   90.00
#
_symmetry.space_group_name_H-M   'P 1'
#
loop_
_entity.id
_entity.type
_entity.pdbx_description
1 polymer ?
#
loop_
_entity_poly.entity_id
_entity_poly.type
_entity_poly.pdbx_seq_one_letter_code
_entity_poly.pdbx_strand_id
1 'polypeptide(L)' 'MQIKVEVKNEILGDRVFWEGDESEIDQIKNIPAKMTAERVVKDGRARKFGMWHVSASSKKMENGE' A
#
# COMPACT_ATOMS: atom_id res chain seq x y z
N MET A 1 5.63 2.40 -8.93
CA MET A 1 5.28 3.21 -7.72
C MET A 1 5.26 2.27 -6.52
N GLN A 2 5.88 2.63 -5.39
CA GLN A 2 5.91 1.72 -4.25
C GLN A 2 4.62 1.85 -3.43
N ILE A 3 3.94 0.74 -3.19
CA ILE A 3 2.68 0.66 -2.47
C ILE A 3 2.89 -0.09 -1.16
N LYS A 4 2.36 0.47 -0.07
CA LYS A 4 2.42 -0.13 1.26
C LYS A 4 1.01 -0.32 1.80
N VAL A 5 0.66 -1.56 2.12
CA VAL A 5 -0.62 -1.96 2.70
C VAL A 5 -0.40 -2.32 4.16
N GLU A 6 -1.05 -1.58 5.05
CA GLU A 6 -0.93 -1.71 6.50
C GLU A 6 -2.29 -2.03 7.12
N VAL A 7 -2.24 -2.76 8.22
CA VAL A 7 -3.37 -2.95 9.12
C VAL A 7 -3.01 -2.23 10.42
N LYS A 8 -3.78 -1.20 10.76
CA LYS A 8 -3.61 -0.50 12.04
C LYS A 8 -4.46 -1.18 13.11
N ASN A 9 -3.84 -1.51 14.24
CA ASN A 9 -4.51 -2.10 15.39
C ASN A 9 -4.01 -1.42 16.67
N GLU A 10 -4.92 -0.84 17.44
CA GLU A 10 -4.58 -0.05 18.64
C GLU A 10 -4.03 -0.89 19.80
N ILE A 11 -4.28 -2.20 19.79
CA ILE A 11 -3.89 -3.12 20.86
C ILE A 11 -2.63 -3.91 20.49
N LEU A 12 -2.53 -4.36 19.23
CA LEU A 12 -1.46 -5.23 18.74
C LEU A 12 -0.38 -4.49 17.94
N GLY A 13 -0.57 -3.19 17.71
CA GLY A 13 0.31 -2.37 16.89
C GLY A 13 0.03 -2.49 15.40
N ASP A 14 0.54 -1.50 14.67
CA ASP A 14 0.44 -1.43 13.21
C ASP A 14 1.30 -2.54 12.57
N ARG A 15 0.73 -3.29 11.62
CA ARG A 15 1.44 -4.34 10.88
C ARG A 15 1.39 -4.06 9.39
N VAL A 16 2.53 -4.24 8.73
CA VAL A 16 2.61 -4.26 7.26
C VAL A 16 2.05 -5.60 6.78
N PHE A 17 0.98 -5.54 5.99
CA PHE A 17 0.39 -6.72 5.37
C PHE A 17 1.08 -7.06 4.05
N TRP A 18 1.41 -6.04 3.26
CA TRP A 18 2.10 -6.19 1.98
C TRP A 18 2.79 -4.89 1.59
N GLU A 19 3.96 -4.99 0.95
CA GLU A 19 4.68 -3.84 0.38
C GLU A 19 5.37 -4.30 -0.91
N GLY A 20 5.26 -3.50 -1.97
CA GLY A 20 5.80 -3.86 -3.28
C GLY A 20 5.56 -2.79 -4.33
N ASP A 21 6.01 -3.02 -5.57
CA ASP A 21 5.72 -2.11 -6.68
C ASP A 21 4.27 -2.27 -7.18
N GLU A 22 3.72 -1.24 -7.81
CA GLU A 22 2.39 -1.29 -8.43
C GLU A 22 2.23 -2.44 -9.44
N SER A 23 3.31 -2.82 -10.13
CA SER A 23 3.33 -3.95 -11.07
C SER A 23 3.15 -5.31 -10.38
N GLU A 24 3.26 -5.36 -9.06
CA GLU A 24 3.15 -6.57 -8.24
C GLU A 24 1.84 -6.67 -7.45
N ILE A 25 0.90 -5.73 -7.63
CA ILE A 25 -0.36 -5.69 -6.86
C ILE A 25 -1.18 -6.98 -6.97
N ASP A 26 -1.06 -7.73 -8.06
CA ASP A 26 -1.72 -9.03 -8.24
C ASP A 26 -1.24 -10.13 -7.26
N GLN A 27 -0.15 -9.88 -6.52
CA GLN A 27 0.30 -10.73 -5.42
C GLN A 27 -0.61 -10.60 -4.18
N ILE A 28 -1.32 -9.47 -4.03
CA ILE A 28 -2.26 -9.26 -2.93
C ILE A 28 -3.48 -10.18 -3.11
N LYS A 29 -3.52 -11.29 -2.37
CA LYS A 29 -4.62 -12.27 -2.44
C LYS A 29 -5.89 -11.83 -1.72
N ASN A 30 -5.80 -10.85 -0.81
CA ASN A 30 -6.96 -10.30 -0.14
C ASN A 30 -7.66 -9.27 -1.03
N ILE A 31 -8.87 -9.59 -1.51
CA ILE A 31 -9.58 -8.76 -2.50
C ILE A 31 -9.84 -7.32 -2.02
N PRO A 32 -10.38 -7.06 -0.81
CA PRO A 32 -10.53 -5.69 -0.30
C PRO A 32 -9.22 -4.90 -0.23
N ALA A 33 -8.12 -5.54 0.21
CA ALA A 33 -6.81 -4.91 0.26
C ALA A 33 -6.32 -4.56 -1.15
N LYS A 34 -6.45 -5.50 -2.09
CA LYS A 34 -6.07 -5.33 -3.50
C LYS A 34 -6.82 -4.18 -4.15
N MET A 35 -8.15 -4.18 -4.06
CA MET A 35 -8.97 -3.10 -4.64
C MET A 35 -8.65 -1.73 -4.04
N THR A 36 -8.29 -1.68 -2.76
CA THR A 36 -7.85 -0.43 -2.12
C THR A 36 -6.51 0.02 -2.68
N ALA A 37 -5.55 -0.90 -2.84
CA ALA A 37 -4.26 -0.63 -3.46
C ALA A 37 -4.37 -0.16 -4.93
N GLU A 38 -5.22 -0.79 -5.74
CA GLU A 38 -5.48 -0.37 -7.12
C GLU A 38 -6.01 1.07 -7.19
N ARG A 39 -6.88 1.47 -6.25
CA ARG A 39 -7.37 2.86 -6.17
C ARG A 39 -6.26 3.84 -5.85
N VAL A 40 -5.38 3.48 -4.92
CA VAL A 40 -4.22 4.30 -4.55
C VAL A 40 -3.25 4.43 -5.73
N VAL A 41 -2.99 3.37 -6.49
CA VAL A 41 -2.18 3.45 -7.72
C VAL A 41 -2.77 4.42 -8.72
N LYS A 42 -4.10 4.37 -8.90
CA LYS A 42 -4.78 5.21 -9.88
C LYS A 42 -4.71 6.71 -9.57
N ASP A 43 -4.85 7.10 -8.30
CA ASP A 43 -4.95 8.51 -7.91
C ASP A 43 -3.75 9.06 -7.12
N GLY A 44 -2.82 8.19 -6.72
CA GLY A 44 -1.63 8.55 -5.94
C GLY A 44 -1.89 8.91 -4.48
N ARG A 45 -3.14 8.81 -4.00
CA ARG A 45 -3.54 9.32 -2.68
C ARG A 45 -3.69 8.16 -1.71
N ALA A 46 -3.18 8.34 -0.49
CA ALA A 46 -3.40 7.36 0.57
C ALA A 46 -4.90 7.16 0.84
N ARG A 47 -5.31 5.91 1.05
CA ARG A 47 -6.71 5.51 1.27
C ARG A 47 -6.82 4.59 2.48
N LYS A 48 -7.96 4.67 3.14
CA LYS A 48 -8.38 3.73 4.19
C LYS A 48 -9.67 3.04 3.76
N PHE A 49 -9.74 1.72 3.96
CA PHE A 49 -10.96 0.95 3.78
C PHE A 49 -11.06 -0.15 4.85
N GLY A 50 -11.99 0.01 5.80
CA GLY A 50 -12.07 -0.85 6.97
C GLY A 50 -10.77 -0.82 7.77
N MET A 51 -10.13 -1.98 7.91
CA MET A 51 -8.83 -2.12 8.58
C MET A 51 -7.62 -1.80 7.70
N TRP A 52 -7.81 -1.74 6.37
CA TRP A 52 -6.73 -1.54 5.40
C TRP A 52 -6.37 -0.06 5.30
N HIS A 53 -5.10 0.24 5.46
CA HIS A 53 -4.51 1.55 5.25
C HIS A 53 -3.49 1.38 4.13
N VAL A 54 -3.71 2.03 2.99
CA VAL A 54 -2.84 1.90 1.83
C VAL A 54 -2.25 3.26 1.51
N SER A 55 -0.94 3.30 1.40
CA SER A 55 -0.19 4.48 1.03
C SER A 55 0.71 4.16 -0.17
N ALA A 56 1.05 5.20 -0.90
CA ALA A 56 2.01 5.10 -1.98
C ALA A 56 3.11 6.11 -1.80
N SER A 57 4.31 5.68 -2.16
CA SER A 57 5.47 6.54 -2.24
C SER A 57 6.02 6.47 -3.65
N SER A 58 6.19 7.64 -4.25
CA SER A 58 7.12 7.80 -5.36
C SER A 58 8.51 7.61 -4.74
N LYS A 59 9.03 6.38 -4.76
CA LYS A 59 10.44 6.17 -4.46
C LYS A 59 11.22 6.94 -5.54
N LYS A 60 11.55 8.20 -5.25
CA LYS A 60 12.58 8.92 -5.99
C LYS A 60 13.84 8.10 -5.78
N MET A 61 14.31 7.46 -6.85
CA MET A 61 15.69 7.05 -6.92
C MET A 61 16.50 8.35 -6.87
N GLU A 62 16.91 8.75 -5.67
CA GLU A 62 17.96 9.73 -5.48
C GLU A 62 19.26 9.01 -5.87
N ASN A 63 19.57 9.03 -7.16
CA ASN A 63 20.93 8.78 -7.65
C ASN A 63 21.64 10.12 -7.67
N GLY A 64 22.73 10.22 -6.93
CA GLY A 64 23.72 11.30 -6.97
C GLY A 64 24.50 11.31 -5.66
N GLU A 65 25.81 11.09 -5.61
CA GLU A 65 26.88 11.01 -6.61
C GLU A 65 27.98 10.07 -6.08
#